data_AF-A0A7C1AIK5-F1
#
_entry.id   AF-A0A7C1AIK5-F1
#
_cell.length_a   1.000
_cell.length_b   1.000
_cell.length_c   1.000
_cell.angle_alpha   90.00
_cell.angle_beta   90.00
_cell.angle_gamma   90.00
#
_symmetry.space_group_name_H-M   'P 1'
#
loop_
_entity.id
_entity.type
_entity.pdbx_description
1 polymer ?
#
loop_
_entity_poly.entity_id
_entity_poly.type
_entity_poly.pdbx_seq_one_letter_code
_entity_poly.pdbx_strand_id
1 'polypeptide(L)' 'MTTLTGSALLVLAHSHGRLNADEIWAAAHVDEDWQISRWGEDGEATARRTARRAELDADARFLNLLRN' A
#
# COMPACT_ATOMS: atom_id res chain seq x y z
N MET A 1 -5.00 -6.73 -2.04
CA MET A 1 -4.91 -5.57 -1.11
C MET A 1 -4.81 -5.92 0.38
N THR A 2 -5.73 -6.69 0.99
CA THR A 2 -5.73 -6.90 2.46
C THR A 2 -4.46 -7.60 2.97
N THR A 3 -4.02 -8.65 2.30
CA THR A 3 -2.77 -9.36 2.61
C THR A 3 -1.53 -8.51 2.34
N LEU A 4 -1.60 -7.61 1.36
CA LEU A 4 -0.53 -6.71 0.98
C LEU A 4 -0.31 -5.59 1.99
N THR A 5 -1.40 -5.05 2.54
CA THR A 5 -1.41 -3.99 3.56
C THR A 5 -1.41 -4.52 4.99
N GLY A 6 -1.65 -5.82 5.18
CA GLY A 6 -1.88 -6.43 6.50
C GLY A 6 -3.16 -5.95 7.20
N SER A 7 -4.05 -5.19 6.52
CA SER A 7 -5.18 -4.51 7.17
C SER A 7 -6.44 -4.53 6.31
N ALA A 8 -7.49 -5.18 6.82
CA ALA A 8 -8.81 -5.16 6.18
C ALA A 8 -9.47 -3.76 6.29
N LEU A 9 -9.17 -3.01 7.35
CA LEU A 9 -9.75 -1.69 7.59
C LEU A 9 -9.29 -0.67 6.55
N LEU A 10 -8.01 -0.70 6.16
CA LEU A 10 -7.49 0.19 5.12
C LEU A 10 -8.18 -0.08 3.77
N VAL A 11 -8.43 -1.34 3.44
CA VAL A 11 -9.13 -1.73 2.21
C VAL A 11 -10.60 -1.29 2.24
N LEU A 12 -11.29 -1.42 3.37
CA LEU A 12 -12.66 -0.90 3.52
C LEU A 12 -12.71 0.63 3.40
N ALA A 13 -11.75 1.33 4.00
CA ALA A 13 -11.66 2.78 3.85
C ALA A 13 -11.47 3.18 2.38
N HIS A 14 -10.66 2.43 1.63
CA HIS A 14 -10.50 2.62 0.18
C HIS A 14 -11.79 2.39 -0.60
N SER A 15 -12.45 1.26 -0.36
CA SER A 15 -13.65 0.87 -1.11
C SER A 15 -14.80 1.85 -0.90
N HIS A 16 -14.84 2.49 0.27
CA HIS A 16 -15.77 3.57 0.61
C HIS A 16 -15.30 4.97 0.17
N GLY A 17 -14.18 5.09 -0.54
CA GLY A 17 -13.64 6.35 -1.04
C GLY A 17 -13.10 7.30 0.04
N ARG A 18 -12.83 6.80 1.25
CA ARG A 18 -12.25 7.59 2.35
C ARG A 18 -10.76 7.80 2.23
N LEU A 19 -10.04 6.83 1.64
CA LEU A 19 -8.60 6.89 1.42
C LEU A 19 -8.29 6.54 -0.04
N ASN A 20 -7.31 7.21 -0.63
CA ASN A 20 -6.73 6.88 -1.93
C ASN A 20 -5.58 5.87 -1.79
N ALA A 21 -5.02 5.42 -2.93
CA ALA A 21 -3.97 4.40 -2.96
C ALA A 21 -2.68 4.83 -2.23
N ASP A 22 -2.26 6.09 -2.36
CA ASP A 22 -1.08 6.63 -1.70
C ASP A 22 -1.25 6.70 -0.17
N GLU A 23 -2.44 7.11 0.28
CA GLU A 23 -2.77 7.17 1.71
C GLU A 23 -2.78 5.77 2.35
N ILE A 24 -3.30 4.77 1.64
CA ILE A 24 -3.26 3.37 2.09
C ILE A 24 -1.82 2.86 2.13
N TRP A 25 -1.04 3.16 1.09
CA TRP A 25 0.36 2.74 1.01
C TRP A 25 1.18 3.26 2.18
N ALA A 26 1.06 4.56 2.46
CA ALA A 26 1.75 5.22 3.58
C ALA A 26 1.28 4.67 4.94
N ALA A 27 -0.03 4.47 5.13
CA ALA A 27 -0.56 3.93 6.38
C ALA A 27 -0.12 2.48 6.62
N ALA A 28 -0.07 1.66 5.58
CA ALA A 28 0.30 0.24 5.68
C ALA A 28 1.79 0.01 5.94
N HIS A 29 2.66 0.96 5.58
CA HIS A 29 4.11 0.76 5.60
C HIS A 29 4.86 1.79 6.47
N VAL A 30 4.18 2.35 7.47
CA VAL A 30 4.74 3.36 8.38
C VAL A 30 5.99 2.85 9.10
N ASP A 31 6.01 1.57 9.47
CA ASP A 31 7.13 0.95 10.17
C ASP A 31 8.34 0.83 9.24
N GLU A 32 8.16 0.33 8.01
CA GLU A 32 9.23 0.23 7.03
C GLU A 32 9.78 1.60 6.64
N ASP A 33 8.92 2.61 6.46
CA ASP A 33 9.36 3.99 6.17
C ASP A 33 10.21 4.55 7.31
N TRP A 34 9.82 4.28 8.56
CA TRP A 34 10.62 4.64 9.72
C TRP A 34 11.97 3.91 9.75
N GLN A 35 11.99 2.61 9.46
CA GLN A 35 13.22 1.81 9.42
C GLN A 35 14.19 2.33 8.35
N ILE A 36 13.70 2.60 7.14
CA ILE A 36 14.48 3.18 6.04
C ILE A 36 15.06 4.54 6.46
N SER A 37 14.27 5.38 7.12
CA SER A 37 14.75 6.69 7.59
C SER A 37 15.87 6.60 8.62
N ARG A 38 15.94 5.50 9.38
CA ARG A 38 16.93 5.29 10.44
C ARG A 38 18.19 4.59 9.97
N TRP A 39 18.05 3.64 9.05
CA TRP A 39 19.12 2.71 8.69
C TRP A 39 19.48 2.72 7.22
N GLY A 40 18.82 3.55 6.41
CA GLY A 40 18.98 3.58 4.98
C GLY A 40 18.19 2.47 4.28
N GLU A 41 18.25 2.47 2.96
CA GLU A 41 17.58 1.48 2.14
C GLU A 41 18.40 0.18 2.04
N ASP A 42 17.70 -0.95 2.09
CA ASP A 42 18.23 -2.28 1.75
C ASP A 42 17.74 -2.67 0.34
N GLY A 43 18.63 -3.09 -0.54
CA GLY A 43 18.30 -3.33 -1.95
C GLY A 43 17.24 -4.41 -2.16
N GLU A 44 17.25 -5.47 -1.36
CA GLU A 44 16.25 -6.54 -1.42
C GLU A 44 14.90 -6.05 -0.87
N ALA A 45 14.91 -5.30 0.23
CA ALA A 45 13.71 -4.67 0.78
C ALA A 45 13.09 -3.68 -0.22
N THR A 46 13.88 -2.84 -0.87
CA THR A 46 13.42 -1.86 -1.88
C THR A 46 12.81 -2.56 -3.10
N ALA A 47 13.43 -3.63 -3.59
CA ALA A 47 12.88 -4.40 -4.70
C ALA A 47 11.52 -5.03 -4.35
N ARG A 48 11.41 -5.67 -3.17
CA ARG A 48 10.15 -6.22 -2.68
C ARG A 48 9.08 -5.14 -2.48
N ARG A 49 9.46 -3.99 -1.94
CA ARG A 49 8.58 -2.84 -1.71
C ARG A 49 8.03 -2.30 -3.04
N THR A 50 8.88 -2.14 -4.06
CA THR A 50 8.48 -1.71 -5.40
C THR A 50 7.48 -2.67 -6.03
N ALA A 51 7.72 -3.98 -5.94
CA ALA A 51 6.80 -4.99 -6.47
C ALA A 51 5.42 -4.92 -5.78
N ARG A 52 5.39 -4.80 -4.45
CA ARG A 52 4.15 -4.63 -3.68
C ARG A 52 3.42 -3.33 -4.04
N ARG A 53 4.16 -2.25 -4.30
CA ARG A 53 3.55 -0.97 -4.71
C ARG A 53 2.79 -1.12 -6.02
N ALA A 54 3.41 -1.75 -7.02
CA ALA A 54 2.77 -2.01 -8.31
C ALA A 54 1.50 -2.87 -8.18
N GLU A 55 1.52 -3.89 -7.32
CA GLU A 55 0.35 -4.73 -7.04
C GLU A 55 -0.78 -3.92 -6.37
N LEU A 56 -0.45 -3.07 -5.39
CA LEU A 56 -1.44 -2.21 -4.74
C LEU A 56 -2.08 -1.23 -5.73
N ASP A 57 -1.29 -0.59 -6.60
CA ASP A 57 -1.81 0.35 -7.59
C ASP A 57 -2.74 -0.35 -8.61
N ALA A 58 -2.39 -1.58 -9.02
CA ALA A 58 -3.25 -2.39 -9.89
C ALA A 58 -4.58 -2.76 -9.22
N ASP A 59 -4.54 -3.19 -7.96
CA ASP A 59 -5.74 -3.52 -7.20
C ASP A 59 -6.63 -2.30 -6.94
N ALA A 60 -6.02 -1.17 -6.56
CA ALA A 60 -6.75 0.08 -6.33
C ALA A 60 -7.44 0.56 -7.61
N ARG A 61 -6.75 0.48 -8.76
CA ARG A 61 -7.35 0.77 -10.06
C ARG A 61 -8.50 -0.17 -10.37
N PHE A 62 -8.35 -1.48 -10.13
CA PHE A 62 -9.41 -2.46 -10.34
C PHE A 62 -10.66 -2.14 -9.52
N LEU A 63 -10.52 -1.85 -8.22
CA LEU A 63 -11.64 -1.47 -7.36
C LEU A 63 -12.32 -0.18 -7.81
N ASN A 64 -11.56 0.81 -8.28
CA ASN A 64 -12.13 2.04 -8.82
C ASN A 64 -12.95 1.80 -10.09
N LEU A 65 -12.52 0.89 -10.97
CA LEU A 65 -13.27 0.54 -12.19
C LEU A 65 -14.58 -0.21 -11.90
N LEU A 66 -14.68 -0.93 -10.78
CA LEU A 66 -15.89 -1.62 -10.36
C LEU A 66 -16.97 -0.68 -9.77
N ARG A 67 -16.61 0.57 -9.45
CA ARG A 67 -17.53 1.55 -8.84
C ARG A 67 -18.36 2.35 -9.87
N ASN A 68 -18.53 1.81 -11.09
CA ASN A 68 -19.41 2.37 -12.13
C ASN A 68 -20.89 2.28 -11.76
#